data_AF-A6UIU5-F1
#
_entry.id   AF-A6UIU5-F1
#
_cell.length_a   1.000
_cell.length_b   1.000
_cell.length_c   1.000
_cell.angle_alpha   90.00
_cell.angle_beta   90.00
_cell.angle_gamma   90.00
#
_symmetry.space_group_name_H-M   'P 1'
#
loop_
_entity.id
_entity.type
_entity.pdbx_description
1 polymer ?
#
loop_
_entity_poly.entity_id
_entity_poly.type
_entity_poly.pdbx_seq_one_letter_code
_entity_poly.pdbx_strand_id
1 'polypeptide(L)'
;MFENLIVLVVTTSRRSPASQLPAHARPSRGTVSALALTFVLQGCGTSAPVSADGPRRVVGTDLIGERSATSEDQRKIDRTVVGICAAAVWTTAECARHGEA
;
A
#
# COMPACT_ATOMS: atom_id res chain seq x y z
N MET A 1 8.91 20.49 -1.83
CA MET A 1 9.36 20.58 -3.25
C MET A 1 9.21 19.26 -4.01
N PHE A 2 9.25 18.08 -3.37
CA PHE A 2 9.08 16.77 -4.02
C PHE A 2 7.62 16.23 -4.08
N GLU A 3 6.71 16.67 -3.22
CA GLU A 3 5.28 16.28 -3.21
C GLU A 3 4.54 16.59 -4.54
N ASN A 4 4.88 17.70 -5.20
CA ASN A 4 4.23 18.08 -6.47
C ASN A 4 4.63 17.17 -7.65
N LEU A 5 5.72 16.41 -7.56
CA LEU A 5 6.17 15.57 -8.67
C LEU A 5 5.30 14.31 -8.84
N ILE A 6 4.81 13.73 -7.74
CA ILE A 6 3.95 12.54 -7.78
C ILE A 6 2.59 12.87 -8.41
N VAL A 7 2.00 14.01 -8.04
CA VAL A 7 0.79 14.54 -8.68
C VAL A 7 1.05 14.80 -10.16
N LEU A 8 2.21 15.37 -10.50
CA LEU A 8 2.55 15.68 -11.89
C LEU A 8 2.62 14.41 -12.76
N VAL A 9 3.21 13.31 -12.28
CA VAL A 9 3.25 12.05 -13.07
C VAL A 9 1.83 11.54 -13.36
N VAL A 10 0.91 11.64 -12.40
CA VAL A 10 -0.52 11.34 -12.66
C VAL A 10 -1.12 12.34 -13.68
N THR A 11 -0.71 13.62 -13.67
CA THR A 11 -1.15 14.61 -14.66
C THR A 11 -0.55 14.41 -16.06
N THR A 12 0.67 13.85 -16.18
CA THR A 12 1.35 13.63 -17.48
C THR A 12 0.68 12.55 -18.34
N SER A 13 -0.23 11.74 -17.75
CA SER A 13 -1.13 10.89 -18.52
C SER A 13 -2.06 11.68 -19.47
N ARG A 14 -2.19 13.00 -19.29
CA ARG A 14 -2.75 13.91 -20.29
C ARG A 14 -1.65 14.70 -20.99
N ARG A 15 -1.08 14.16 -22.07
CA ARG A 15 -0.82 14.84 -23.37
C ARG A 15 0.19 14.05 -24.21
N SER A 16 -0.29 13.21 -25.13
CA SER A 16 0.39 12.98 -26.42
C SER A 16 -0.35 13.77 -27.50
N PRO A 17 0.27 14.78 -28.13
CA PRO A 17 -0.23 15.35 -29.38
C PRO A 17 0.29 14.51 -30.56
N ALA A 18 -0.57 14.37 -31.57
CA ALA A 18 -0.32 13.74 -32.87
C ALA A 18 -0.48 12.22 -32.93
N SER A 19 -1.71 11.79 -33.25
CA SER A 19 -2.01 11.04 -34.47
C SER A 19 -3.52 11.08 -34.74
N GLN A 20 -3.89 11.89 -35.73
CA GLN A 20 -5.09 11.89 -36.59
C GLN A 20 -6.32 11.03 -36.20
N LEU A 21 -7.48 11.71 -36.14
CA LEU A 21 -8.82 11.14 -36.35
C LEU A 21 -8.87 10.39 -37.70
N PRO A 22 -9.69 9.31 -37.85
CA PRO A 22 -11.12 9.54 -38.00
C PRO A 22 -12.06 8.45 -37.47
N ALA A 23 -13.34 8.75 -37.66
CA ALA A 23 -14.53 7.90 -37.61
C ALA A 23 -15.16 7.68 -36.23
N HIS A 24 -16.42 8.13 -36.16
CA HIS A 24 -17.39 7.91 -35.10
C HIS A 24 -17.42 6.45 -34.62
N ALA A 25 -16.65 6.13 -33.58
CA ALA A 25 -16.83 4.90 -32.83
C ALA A 25 -17.91 5.17 -31.78
N ARG A 26 -19.10 4.60 -31.96
CA ARG A 26 -20.10 4.50 -30.88
C ARG A 26 -19.40 3.90 -29.66
N PRO A 27 -19.49 4.49 -28.45
CA PRO A 27 -18.93 3.86 -27.28
C PRO A 27 -19.63 2.51 -27.07
N SER A 28 -18.91 1.43 -27.38
CA SER A 28 -19.33 0.07 -27.04
C SER A 28 -19.41 -0.01 -25.52
N ARG A 29 -20.48 -0.62 -24.97
CA ARG A 29 -20.68 -0.80 -23.52
C ARG A 29 -19.49 -1.44 -22.77
N GLY A 30 -18.51 -2.01 -23.48
CA GLY A 30 -17.28 -2.56 -22.92
C GLY A 30 -16.19 -1.54 -22.52
N THR A 31 -16.21 -0.29 -22.99
CA THR A 31 -15.14 0.68 -22.67
C THR A 31 -15.22 1.24 -21.25
N VAL A 32 -16.40 1.27 -20.64
CA VAL A 32 -16.58 1.70 -19.24
C VAL A 32 -15.96 0.69 -18.26
N SER A 33 -15.89 -0.59 -18.65
CA SER A 33 -15.33 -1.65 -17.82
C SER A 33 -13.80 -1.57 -17.70
N ALA A 34 -13.11 -1.13 -18.75
CA ALA A 34 -11.65 -1.07 -18.76
C ALA A 34 -11.07 0.04 -17.86
N LEU A 35 -11.76 1.19 -17.71
CA LEU A 35 -11.28 2.28 -16.84
C LEU A 35 -11.45 2.01 -15.35
N ALA A 36 -12.45 1.22 -14.94
CA ALA A 36 -12.68 0.93 -13.53
C ALA A 36 -11.57 0.03 -12.92
N LEU A 37 -10.97 -0.85 -13.72
CA LEU A 37 -9.95 -1.80 -13.28
C LEU A 37 -8.60 -1.14 -12.94
N THR A 38 -8.26 -0.02 -13.57
CA THR A 38 -6.96 0.65 -13.32
C THR A 38 -6.90 1.42 -12.00
N PHE A 39 -8.05 1.87 -11.48
CA PHE A 39 -8.13 2.57 -10.19
C PHE A 39 -7.86 1.66 -9.00
N VAL A 40 -8.30 0.40 -9.05
CA VAL A 40 -8.11 -0.56 -7.94
C VAL A 40 -6.62 -0.84 -7.69
N LEU A 41 -5.79 -0.84 -8.74
CA LEU A 41 -4.34 -1.06 -8.59
C LEU A 41 -3.60 0.09 -7.90
N GLN A 42 -4.15 1.30 -7.88
CA GLN A 42 -3.51 2.45 -7.22
C GLN A 42 -3.59 2.39 -5.69
N GLY A 43 -4.37 1.45 -5.13
CA GLY A 43 -4.48 1.25 -3.69
C GLY A 43 -3.37 0.39 -3.08
N CYS A 44 -2.55 -0.29 -3.89
CA CYS A 44 -1.41 -1.07 -3.40
C CYS A 44 -0.15 -0.21 -3.44
N GLY A 45 0.30 0.24 -2.27
CA GLY A 45 1.55 1.00 -2.11
C GLY A 45 2.58 0.20 -1.34
N THR A 46 3.87 0.39 -1.65
CA THR A 46 5.01 -0.12 -0.87
C THR A 46 5.54 0.90 0.14
N SER A 47 5.01 2.13 0.09
CA SER A 47 5.34 3.21 1.01
C SER A 47 4.67 3.00 2.37
N ALA A 48 5.28 3.58 3.41
CA ALA A 48 4.63 3.68 4.71
C ALA A 48 3.27 4.41 4.60
N PRO A 49 2.28 4.04 5.41
CA PRO A 49 1.01 4.74 5.45
C PRO A 49 1.21 6.18 5.94
N VAL A 50 0.37 7.09 5.45
CA VAL A 50 0.38 8.51 5.88
C VAL A 50 -0.03 8.68 7.36
N SER A 51 -0.76 7.71 7.93
CA SER A 51 -1.09 7.64 9.36
C SER A 51 -1.15 6.18 9.82
N ALA A 52 -0.68 5.94 11.04
CA ALA A 52 -0.75 4.65 11.70
C ALA A 52 -2.15 4.34 12.28
N ASP A 53 -3.03 5.32 12.48
CA ASP A 53 -4.26 5.14 13.28
C ASP A 53 -5.17 4.02 12.75
N GLY A 54 -5.42 4.01 11.44
CA GLY A 54 -6.24 2.98 10.79
C GLY A 54 -5.60 1.60 10.89
N PRO A 55 -4.39 1.41 10.36
CA PRO A 55 -3.66 0.14 10.45
C PRO A 55 -3.52 -0.37 11.88
N ARG A 56 -3.20 0.51 12.83
CA ARG A 56 -2.99 0.16 14.24
C ARG A 56 -4.26 -0.38 14.91
N ARG A 57 -5.45 0.10 14.53
CA ARG A 57 -6.71 -0.50 15.00
C ARG A 57 -6.96 -1.90 14.47
N VAL A 58 -6.46 -2.24 13.27
CA VAL A 58 -6.66 -3.55 12.65
C VAL A 58 -5.65 -4.57 13.17
N VAL A 59 -4.37 -4.19 13.22
CA VAL A 59 -3.30 -5.11 13.64
C VAL A 59 -3.18 -5.24 15.16
N GLY A 60 -3.62 -4.23 15.91
CA GLY A 60 -3.57 -4.24 17.37
C GLY A 60 -2.14 -4.27 17.91
N THR A 61 -2.02 -4.78 19.14
CA THR A 61 -0.76 -4.82 19.92
C THR A 61 -0.49 -6.18 20.56
N ASP A 62 -1.27 -7.21 20.22
CA ASP A 62 -1.22 -8.51 20.89
C ASP A 62 0.08 -9.27 20.62
N LEU A 63 0.73 -9.00 19.49
CA LEU A 63 2.00 -9.64 19.11
C LEU A 63 3.23 -8.96 19.73
N ILE A 64 3.06 -7.87 20.49
CA ILE A 64 4.21 -7.15 21.08
C ILE A 64 4.79 -7.94 22.26
N GLY A 65 5.95 -8.56 22.04
CA GLY A 65 6.62 -9.39 23.05
C GLY A 65 6.06 -10.81 23.16
N GLU A 66 5.13 -11.20 22.28
CA GLU A 66 4.56 -12.54 22.26
C GLU A 66 5.62 -13.57 21.82
N ARG A 67 5.62 -14.73 22.49
CA ARG A 67 6.51 -15.84 22.17
C ARG A 67 5.73 -17.13 21.98
N SER A 68 5.84 -17.67 20.78
CA SER A 68 5.21 -18.95 20.45
C SER A 68 5.97 -20.14 21.04
N ALA A 69 5.24 -21.22 21.30
CA ALA A 69 5.79 -22.50 21.72
C ALA A 69 6.60 -23.18 20.61
N THR A 70 6.30 -22.90 19.34
CA THR A 70 6.97 -23.53 18.19
C THR A 70 7.81 -22.52 17.42
N SER A 71 8.95 -22.98 16.90
CA SER A 71 9.80 -22.14 16.05
C SER A 71 9.12 -21.77 14.73
N GLU A 72 8.21 -22.62 14.23
CA GLU A 72 7.47 -22.34 13.00
C GLU A 72 6.51 -21.18 13.18
N ASP A 73 5.76 -21.19 14.27
CA ASP A 73 4.80 -20.13 14.56
C ASP A 73 5.51 -18.85 14.98
N GLN A 74 6.64 -18.95 15.69
CA GLN A 74 7.48 -17.77 15.95
C GLN A 74 7.91 -17.10 14.65
N ARG A 75 8.36 -17.85 13.63
CA ARG A 75 8.69 -17.28 12.31
C ARG A 75 7.50 -16.59 11.63
N LYS A 76 6.27 -17.05 11.86
CA LYS A 76 5.05 -16.39 11.34
C LYS A 76 4.79 -15.07 12.06
N ILE A 77 4.97 -15.04 13.38
CA ILE A 77 4.88 -13.82 14.19
C ILE A 77 5.97 -12.84 13.74
N ASP A 78 7.23 -13.27 13.68
CA ASP A 78 8.38 -12.42 13.33
C ASP A 78 8.19 -11.74 11.97
N ARG A 79 7.74 -12.49 10.95
CA ARG A 79 7.44 -11.91 9.62
C ARG A 79 6.33 -10.86 9.67
N THR A 80 5.32 -11.06 10.52
CA THR A 80 4.20 -10.12 10.66
C THR A 80 4.69 -8.83 11.33
N VAL A 81 5.45 -8.95 12.41
CA VAL A 81 5.96 -7.78 13.14
C VAL A 81 6.94 -6.97 12.31
N VAL A 82 7.84 -7.61 11.54
CA VAL A 82 8.75 -6.89 10.64
C VAL A 82 7.97 -5.98 9.68
N GLY A 83 6.84 -6.44 9.13
CA GLY A 83 5.98 -5.62 8.27
C GLY A 83 5.34 -4.44 9.00
N ILE A 84 4.80 -4.68 10.20
CA ILE A 84 4.17 -3.64 11.03
C ILE A 84 5.18 -2.56 11.45
N CYS A 85 6.39 -2.98 11.83
CA CYS A 85 7.48 -2.08 12.23
C CYS A 85 8.06 -1.32 11.04
N ALA A 86 8.24 -1.96 9.88
CA ALA A 86 8.70 -1.29 8.66
C ALA A 86 7.70 -0.22 8.18
N ALA A 87 6.40 -0.46 8.38
CA ALA A 87 5.34 0.50 8.08
C ALA A 87 5.16 1.58 9.17
N ALA A 88 5.99 1.59 10.21
CA ALA A 88 5.89 2.52 11.35
C ALA A 88 4.49 2.56 12.01
N VAL A 89 3.78 1.43 12.00
CA VAL A 89 2.46 1.28 12.66
C VAL A 89 2.62 1.11 14.18
N TRP A 90 3.72 0.47 14.58
CA TRP A 90 4.20 0.42 15.96
C TRP A 90 5.32 1.42 16.17
N THR A 91 5.45 1.90 17.42
CA THR A 91 6.57 2.76 17.82
C THR A 91 7.87 1.96 17.88
N THR A 92 9.01 2.65 17.81
CA THR A 92 10.32 2.01 17.92
C THR A 92 10.48 1.21 19.22
N ALA A 93 9.94 1.70 20.33
CA ALA A 93 9.99 1.00 21.62
C ALA A 93 9.15 -0.29 21.62
N GLU A 94 8.00 -0.28 20.95
CA GLU A 94 7.16 -1.47 20.77
C GLU A 94 7.84 -2.50 19.86
N CYS A 95 8.49 -2.04 18.79
CA CYS A 95 9.28 -2.91 17.92
C CYS A 95 10.49 -3.52 18.62
N ALA A 96 11.16 -2.77 19.50
CA ALA A 96 12.30 -3.27 20.27
C ALA A 96 11.91 -4.46 21.16
N ARG A 97 10.75 -4.36 21.82
CA ARG A 97 10.18 -5.44 22.65
C ARG A 97 9.94 -6.74 21.88
N HIS A 98 9.86 -6.71 20.56
CA HIS A 98 9.68 -7.90 19.71
C HIS A 98 11.01 -8.58 19.34
N GLY A 99 11.86 -8.83 20.31
CA GLY A 99 13.19 -9.40 20.10
C GLY A 99 13.97 -9.60 21.39
N GLU A 100 13.53 -8.88 22.43
CA GLU A 100 13.86 -9.12 23.82
C GLU A 100 13.33 -10.51 24.20
N ALA A 101 14.25 -11.40 24.55
CA ALA A 101 13.99 -12.82 24.75
C ALA A 101 13.61 -13.19 26.18
#